data_AF-A0A520FJT3-F1
#
_entry.id   AF-A0A520FJT3-F1
#
_cell.length_a   1.000
_cell.length_b   1.000
_cell.length_c   1.000
_cell.angle_alpha   90.00
_cell.angle_beta   90.00
_cell.angle_gamma   90.00
#
_symmetry.space_group_name_H-M   'P 1'
#
loop_
_entity.id
_entity.type
_entity.pdbx_description
1 polymer ?
#
loop_
_entity_poly.entity_id
_entity_poly.type
_entity_poly.pdbx_seq_one_letter_code
_entity_poly.pdbx_strand_id
1 'polypeptide(L)'
;NGTSTSNKMVWHHTVAPDDVVVVDRNCHKSILHAIIMTGAIPVFMKPTRNHFGIIGPIPKSEFEQSAIKAKIKANPLLAGVDHDKIKPRVMTLTQSTYDGVIYNTETIKTMLDGYVDTLHFDEAWLPHAAFHPFYGAYHAMGKRRVRPKESLVFATQSTHKLLAGISQASHVLVQDSQNRALDRDLFNEAYLMHSSTSPQYAIIASCDVAAAMMEPPGGTALVEESILEALDFRRAMRKVEEEFGKEEWWFKVWGPEKLVDEGIGRADDWIMKGEKEGASSKRGKTKKSPRNWHGFGDLADGFNMLDPIKSTIVTPGLDLEGNFAETGIPASVVTKFL
;
A
#
# COMPACT_ATOMS: atom_id res chain seq x y z
N ASN A 1 -15.15 15.02 -2.34
CA ASN A 1 -14.64 14.91 -3.74
C ASN A 1 -13.69 13.72 -3.94
N GLY A 2 -13.68 12.74 -3.04
CA GLY A 2 -12.89 11.52 -3.12
C GLY A 2 -11.40 11.75 -2.91
N THR A 3 -10.67 10.64 -2.73
CA THR A 3 -9.23 10.67 -2.47
C THR A 3 -8.41 11.25 -3.62
N SER A 4 -8.97 11.24 -4.84
CA SER A 4 -8.36 11.94 -5.97
C SER A 4 -8.13 13.42 -5.69
N THR A 5 -9.04 14.05 -4.95
CA THR A 5 -8.96 15.45 -4.57
C THR A 5 -8.21 15.62 -3.25
N SER A 6 -8.40 14.71 -2.28
CA SER A 6 -7.62 14.69 -1.03
C SER A 6 -6.11 14.68 -1.28
N ASN A 7 -5.64 13.88 -2.24
CA ASN A 7 -4.22 13.86 -2.60
C ASN A 7 -3.74 15.22 -3.13
N LYS A 8 -4.55 15.90 -3.93
CA LYS A 8 -4.22 17.22 -4.47
C LYS A 8 -4.15 18.27 -3.36
N MET A 9 -5.06 18.22 -2.38
CA MET A 9 -5.03 19.09 -1.20
C MET A 9 -3.72 18.95 -0.42
N VAL A 10 -3.29 17.71 -0.14
CA VAL A 10 -2.01 17.45 0.54
C VAL A 10 -0.84 18.00 -0.29
N TRP A 11 -0.84 17.76 -1.60
CA TRP A 11 0.24 18.21 -2.48
C TRP A 11 0.29 19.74 -2.63
N HIS A 12 -0.83 20.42 -2.87
CA HIS A 12 -0.87 21.88 -2.97
C HIS A 12 -0.51 22.59 -1.66
N HIS A 13 -0.71 21.95 -0.51
CA HIS A 13 -0.21 22.46 0.76
C HIS A 13 1.31 22.33 0.93
N THR A 14 1.92 21.28 0.36
CA THR A 14 3.29 20.84 0.71
C THR A 14 4.33 21.10 -0.36
N VAL A 15 3.91 21.34 -1.60
CA VAL A 15 4.76 21.37 -2.79
C VAL A 15 4.56 22.67 -3.56
N ALA A 16 5.65 23.39 -3.80
CA ALA A 16 5.73 24.54 -4.67
C ALA A 16 6.27 24.15 -6.07
N PRO A 17 6.19 25.04 -7.08
CA PRO A 17 6.83 24.81 -8.36
C PRO A 17 8.33 24.52 -8.24
N ASP A 18 8.84 23.66 -9.12
CA ASP A 18 10.25 23.22 -9.19
C ASP A 18 10.76 22.42 -7.97
N ASP A 19 9.92 22.22 -6.95
CA ASP A 19 10.26 21.35 -5.82
C ASP A 19 10.47 19.90 -6.27
N VAL A 20 11.47 19.26 -5.68
CA VAL A 20 11.74 17.83 -5.91
C VAL A 20 10.86 16.99 -5.01
N VAL A 21 10.20 15.98 -5.59
CA VAL A 21 9.25 15.11 -4.90
C VAL A 21 9.59 13.63 -5.15
N VAL A 22 9.46 12.79 -4.13
CA VAL A 22 9.72 11.35 -4.22
C VAL A 22 8.40 10.61 -4.36
N VAL A 23 8.23 9.82 -5.40
CA VAL A 23 6.90 9.29 -5.77
C VAL A 23 6.99 7.81 -6.11
N ASP A 24 6.12 7.02 -5.49
CA ASP A 24 5.88 5.65 -5.92
C ASP A 24 5.44 5.60 -7.39
N ARG A 25 6.11 4.79 -8.22
CA ARG A 25 5.72 4.65 -9.63
C ARG A 25 4.36 3.96 -9.82
N ASN A 26 3.87 3.25 -8.81
CA ASN A 26 2.51 2.72 -8.69
C ASN A 26 1.49 3.75 -8.15
N CYS A 27 1.82 5.05 -8.21
CA CYS A 27 0.89 6.09 -7.76
C CYS A 27 -0.40 6.13 -8.60
N HIS A 28 -1.51 6.45 -7.94
CA HIS A 28 -2.78 6.70 -8.62
C HIS A 28 -2.68 7.96 -9.51
N LYS A 29 -3.50 8.02 -10.57
CA LYS A 29 -3.55 9.17 -11.50
C LYS A 29 -3.67 10.54 -10.83
N SER A 30 -4.28 10.62 -9.64
CA SER A 30 -4.38 11.87 -8.87
C SER A 30 -3.04 12.42 -8.43
N ILE A 31 -2.04 11.59 -8.16
CA ILE A 31 -0.67 12.02 -7.84
C ILE A 31 0.00 12.59 -9.09
N LEU A 32 -0.16 11.94 -10.24
CA LEU A 32 0.32 12.48 -11.51
C LEU A 32 -0.34 13.83 -11.83
N HIS A 33 -1.65 13.95 -11.60
CA HIS A 33 -2.34 15.23 -11.72
C HIS A 33 -1.79 16.29 -10.75
N ALA A 34 -1.49 15.91 -9.51
CA ALA A 34 -0.91 16.84 -8.53
C ALA A 34 0.50 17.32 -8.95
N ILE A 35 1.34 16.43 -9.50
CA ILE A 35 2.64 16.80 -10.08
C ILE A 35 2.44 17.84 -11.20
N ILE A 36 1.50 17.59 -12.12
CA ILE A 36 1.19 18.52 -13.22
C ILE A 36 0.71 19.87 -12.68
N MET A 37 -0.19 19.87 -11.70
CA MET A 37 -0.79 21.10 -11.14
C MET A 37 0.20 21.93 -10.32
N THR A 38 1.14 21.29 -9.64
CA THR A 38 2.14 21.98 -8.80
C THR A 38 3.40 22.37 -9.58
N GLY A 39 3.67 21.75 -10.74
CA GLY A 39 4.92 21.98 -11.48
C GLY A 39 6.13 21.34 -10.80
N ALA A 40 5.91 20.33 -9.96
CA ALA A 40 6.97 19.65 -9.22
C ALA A 40 7.83 18.75 -10.13
N ILE A 41 9.06 18.48 -9.70
CA ILE A 41 10.01 17.61 -10.42
C ILE A 41 10.03 16.23 -9.75
N PRO A 42 9.43 15.19 -10.35
CA PRO A 42 9.31 13.89 -9.70
C PRO A 42 10.56 13.03 -9.82
N VAL A 43 10.89 12.35 -8.72
CA VAL A 43 11.84 11.24 -8.63
C VAL A 43 11.06 9.98 -8.29
N PHE A 44 11.02 9.02 -9.21
CA PHE A 44 10.19 7.83 -9.07
C PHE A 44 10.93 6.68 -8.36
N MET A 45 10.25 6.02 -7.43
CA MET A 45 10.65 4.73 -6.85
C MET A 45 9.94 3.60 -7.60
N LYS A 46 10.70 2.66 -8.14
CA LYS A 46 10.13 1.60 -9.00
C LYS A 46 9.77 0.38 -8.16
N PRO A 47 8.50 -0.08 -8.14
CA PRO A 47 8.12 -1.31 -7.47
C PRO A 47 8.63 -2.54 -8.21
N THR A 48 8.69 -3.66 -7.49
CA THR A 48 8.82 -4.99 -8.07
C THR A 48 7.51 -5.44 -8.73
N ARG A 49 7.56 -6.55 -9.48
CA ARG A 49 6.38 -7.19 -10.09
C ARG A 49 6.64 -8.68 -10.21
N ASN A 50 5.65 -9.52 -9.94
CA ASN A 50 5.79 -10.97 -10.13
C ASN A 50 5.28 -11.42 -11.52
N HIS A 51 5.42 -12.71 -11.83
CA HIS A 51 5.03 -13.25 -13.14
C HIS A 51 3.52 -13.24 -13.38
N PHE A 52 2.69 -13.28 -12.33
CA PHE A 52 1.24 -13.04 -12.46
C PHE A 52 0.88 -11.61 -12.84
N GLY A 53 1.86 -10.71 -12.86
CA GLY A 53 1.66 -9.30 -13.15
C GLY A 53 1.22 -8.47 -11.95
N ILE A 54 1.14 -9.06 -10.76
CA ILE A 54 0.84 -8.37 -9.52
C ILE A 54 1.96 -7.36 -9.25
N ILE A 55 1.58 -6.11 -9.01
CA ILE A 55 2.53 -5.07 -8.62
C ILE A 55 2.96 -5.32 -7.17
N GLY A 56 4.25 -5.61 -7.01
CA GLY A 56 4.86 -5.89 -5.72
C GLY A 56 5.29 -4.63 -4.98
N PRO A 57 6.03 -4.79 -3.88
CA PRO A 57 6.52 -3.66 -3.12
C PRO A 57 7.71 -2.98 -3.82
N ILE A 58 7.89 -1.70 -3.51
CA ILE A 58 9.17 -1.00 -3.68
C ILE A 58 10.18 -1.65 -2.72
N PRO A 59 11.37 -2.09 -3.20
CA PRO A 59 12.42 -2.64 -2.34
C PRO A 59 12.81 -1.66 -1.23
N LYS A 60 13.09 -2.15 -0.02
CA LYS A 60 13.49 -1.31 1.12
C LYS A 60 14.68 -0.40 0.79
N SER A 61 15.64 -0.89 0.00
CA SER A 61 16.82 -0.13 -0.43
C SER A 61 16.48 1.16 -1.20
N GLU A 62 15.32 1.22 -1.88
CA GLU A 62 14.88 2.41 -2.60
C GLU A 62 14.51 3.58 -1.68
N PHE A 63 14.23 3.31 -0.40
CA PHE A 63 13.95 4.31 0.62
C PHE A 63 15.22 4.82 1.31
N GLU A 64 16.39 4.27 1.00
CA GLU A 64 17.65 4.83 1.51
C GLU A 64 17.90 6.21 0.92
N GLN A 65 18.34 7.16 1.76
CA GLN A 65 18.62 8.53 1.32
C GLN A 65 19.69 8.57 0.20
N SER A 66 20.66 7.66 0.25
CA SER A 66 21.68 7.47 -0.81
C SER A 66 21.04 7.09 -2.16
N ALA A 67 20.09 6.16 -2.15
CA ALA A 67 19.37 5.73 -3.35
C ALA A 67 18.50 6.86 -3.92
N ILE A 68 17.85 7.65 -3.06
CA ILE A 68 17.06 8.81 -3.49
C ILE A 68 17.98 9.90 -4.08
N LYS A 69 19.09 10.23 -3.41
CA LYS A 69 20.11 11.18 -3.92
C LYS A 69 20.69 10.75 -5.27
N ALA A 70 20.95 9.45 -5.45
CA ALA A 70 21.42 8.93 -6.73
C ALA A 70 20.40 9.16 -7.86
N LYS A 71 19.10 8.95 -7.58
CA LYS A 71 18.04 9.22 -8.56
C LYS A 71 17.85 10.71 -8.84
N ILE A 72 17.96 11.56 -7.82
CA ILE A 72 17.98 13.03 -7.97
C ILE A 72 19.10 13.44 -8.92
N LYS A 73 20.32 12.94 -8.69
CA LYS A 73 21.49 13.24 -9.52
C LYS A 73 21.35 12.77 -10.97
N ALA A 74 20.68 11.64 -11.19
CA ALA A 74 20.43 11.08 -12.51
C ALA A 74 19.24 11.72 -13.23
N ASN A 75 18.46 12.59 -12.57
CA ASN A 75 17.27 13.19 -13.16
C ASN A 75 17.64 14.30 -14.16
N PRO A 76 17.31 14.16 -15.46
CA PRO A 76 17.68 15.14 -16.47
C PRO A 76 17.02 16.52 -16.25
N LEU A 77 15.88 16.58 -15.55
CA LEU A 77 15.21 17.84 -15.22
C LEU A 77 15.95 18.66 -14.16
N LEU A 78 16.93 18.06 -13.48
CA LEU A 78 17.75 18.70 -12.45
C LEU A 78 19.20 18.92 -12.93
N ALA A 79 19.41 18.92 -14.24
CA ALA A 79 20.71 19.22 -14.84
C ALA A 79 21.12 20.66 -14.50
N GLY A 80 22.34 20.84 -13.97
CA GLY A 80 22.88 22.15 -13.59
C GLY A 80 22.39 22.68 -12.23
N VAL A 81 21.52 21.95 -11.53
CA VAL A 81 21.11 22.28 -10.15
C VAL A 81 22.13 21.72 -9.17
N ASP A 82 22.38 22.45 -8.08
CA ASP A 82 23.20 21.99 -6.96
C ASP A 82 22.45 20.91 -6.15
N HIS A 83 22.76 19.64 -6.43
CA HIS A 83 22.05 18.49 -5.87
C HIS A 83 22.17 18.37 -4.34
N ASP A 84 23.23 18.90 -3.74
CA ASP A 84 23.46 18.81 -2.28
C ASP A 84 22.51 19.73 -1.50
N LYS A 85 21.91 20.72 -2.16
CA LYS A 85 20.89 21.62 -1.58
C LYS A 85 19.46 21.11 -1.76
N ILE A 86 19.26 20.05 -2.54
CA ILE A 86 17.93 19.52 -2.81
C ILE A 86 17.44 18.72 -1.60
N LYS A 87 16.37 19.21 -0.99
CA LYS A 87 15.60 18.50 0.02
C LYS A 87 14.22 18.14 -0.53
N PRO A 88 13.88 16.84 -0.66
CA PRO A 88 12.57 16.47 -1.17
C PRO A 88 11.44 16.95 -0.26
N ARG A 89 10.39 17.51 -0.86
CA ARG A 89 9.27 18.10 -0.11
C ARG A 89 8.26 17.09 0.39
N VAL A 90 7.91 16.14 -0.47
CA VAL A 90 6.96 15.08 -0.17
C VAL A 90 7.47 13.75 -0.71
N MET A 91 7.30 12.69 0.09
CA MET A 91 7.34 11.31 -0.37
C MET A 91 5.91 10.78 -0.40
N THR A 92 5.42 10.41 -1.57
CA THR A 92 4.09 9.78 -1.71
C THR A 92 4.21 8.29 -2.03
N LEU A 93 3.58 7.45 -1.21
CA LEU A 93 3.55 6.00 -1.34
C LEU A 93 2.11 5.47 -1.35
N THR A 94 1.79 4.58 -2.29
CA THR A 94 0.50 3.88 -2.32
C THR A 94 0.49 2.78 -1.24
N GLN A 95 -0.44 2.85 -0.27
CA GLN A 95 -0.44 2.00 0.93
C GLN A 95 -1.86 1.56 1.34
N SER A 96 -2.37 0.38 1.03
CA SER A 96 -1.78 -0.73 0.31
C SER A 96 -1.70 -0.50 -1.19
N THR A 97 -0.98 -1.37 -1.89
CA THR A 97 -1.24 -1.59 -3.32
C THR A 97 -2.66 -2.14 -3.53
N TYR A 98 -3.13 -2.12 -4.78
CA TYR A 98 -4.46 -2.64 -5.14
C TYR A 98 -4.63 -4.11 -4.73
N ASP A 99 -3.60 -4.92 -4.99
CA ASP A 99 -3.58 -6.37 -4.71
C ASP A 99 -3.27 -6.72 -3.25
N GLY A 100 -3.17 -5.73 -2.36
CA GLY A 100 -3.05 -5.93 -0.92
C GLY A 100 -1.64 -5.98 -0.35
N VAL A 101 -0.61 -5.61 -1.11
CA VAL A 101 0.74 -5.48 -0.54
C VAL A 101 0.79 -4.21 0.32
N ILE A 102 1.08 -4.38 1.60
CA ILE A 102 1.19 -3.30 2.59
C ILE A 102 2.62 -3.15 3.09
N TYR A 103 3.02 -1.92 3.39
CA TYR A 103 4.37 -1.57 3.86
C TYR A 103 4.41 -1.34 5.36
N ASN A 104 5.54 -1.64 6.00
CA ASN A 104 5.82 -1.21 7.37
C ASN A 104 6.11 0.31 7.36
N THR A 105 5.13 1.11 7.75
CA THR A 105 5.23 2.58 7.67
C THR A 105 6.22 3.15 8.68
N GLU A 106 6.41 2.50 9.82
CA GLU A 106 7.34 2.93 10.86
C GLU A 106 8.81 2.82 10.39
N THR A 107 9.11 1.78 9.62
CA THR A 107 10.43 1.64 8.97
C THR A 107 10.67 2.80 8.01
N ILE A 108 9.68 3.12 7.17
CA ILE A 108 9.79 4.20 6.17
C ILE A 108 9.92 5.56 6.84
N LYS A 109 9.10 5.84 7.87
CA LYS A 109 9.21 7.05 8.68
C LYS A 109 10.60 7.20 9.26
N THR A 110 11.15 6.14 9.87
CA THR A 110 12.49 6.18 10.47
C THR A 110 13.59 6.46 9.43
N MET A 111 13.48 5.90 8.22
CA MET A 111 14.48 6.09 7.17
C MET A 111 14.49 7.49 6.56
N LEU A 112 13.33 8.16 6.54
CA LEU A 112 13.13 9.43 5.82
C LEU A 112 12.87 10.64 6.70
N ASP A 113 12.66 10.46 8.01
CA ASP A 113 12.42 11.56 8.96
C ASP A 113 13.56 12.59 8.90
N GLY A 114 13.18 13.86 8.77
CA GLY A 114 14.10 15.00 8.63
C GLY A 114 14.74 15.15 7.25
N TYR A 115 14.82 14.08 6.44
CA TYR A 115 15.30 14.16 5.06
C TYR A 115 14.20 14.59 4.08
N VAL A 116 12.99 14.04 4.23
CA VAL A 116 11.81 14.45 3.45
C VAL A 116 10.87 15.21 4.36
N ASP A 117 10.42 16.40 3.96
CA ASP A 117 9.63 17.26 4.85
C ASP A 117 8.24 16.71 5.18
N THR A 118 7.65 15.95 4.26
CA THR A 118 6.32 15.35 4.43
C THR A 118 6.28 13.92 3.91
N LEU A 119 5.73 13.01 4.70
CA LEU A 119 5.48 11.62 4.32
C LEU A 119 3.98 11.44 4.08
N HIS A 120 3.59 11.17 2.84
CA HIS A 120 2.22 11.03 2.42
C HIS A 120 1.94 9.57 2.01
N PHE A 121 1.16 8.88 2.83
CA PHE A 121 0.71 7.52 2.55
C PHE A 121 -0.68 7.60 1.91
N ASP A 122 -0.80 7.24 0.64
CA ASP A 122 -2.11 7.12 -0.02
C ASP A 122 -2.77 5.82 0.43
N GLU A 123 -3.52 5.91 1.53
CA GLU A 123 -4.26 4.83 2.17
C GLU A 123 -5.68 4.63 1.63
N ALA A 124 -5.89 4.91 0.34
CA ALA A 124 -7.19 4.75 -0.28
C ALA A 124 -7.79 3.34 -0.10
N TRP A 125 -6.95 2.30 -0.12
CA TRP A 125 -7.35 0.90 0.04
C TRP A 125 -7.05 0.32 1.43
N LEU A 126 -6.66 1.14 2.42
CA LEU A 126 -6.31 0.66 3.76
C LEU A 126 -6.92 1.49 4.91
N PRO A 127 -8.16 2.03 4.81
CA PRO A 127 -8.71 2.87 5.86
C PRO A 127 -9.04 2.10 7.16
N HIS A 128 -9.20 0.79 7.08
CA HIS A 128 -9.62 -0.07 8.20
C HIS A 128 -8.45 -0.49 9.12
N ALA A 129 -7.20 -0.42 8.65
CA ALA A 129 -6.07 -1.05 9.32
C ALA A 129 -5.79 -0.52 10.72
N ALA A 130 -6.07 0.76 10.97
CA ALA A 130 -5.87 1.39 12.28
C ALA A 130 -6.78 0.85 13.39
N PHE A 131 -7.85 0.13 13.03
CA PHE A 131 -8.87 -0.35 13.96
C PHE A 131 -8.66 -1.79 14.41
N HIS A 132 -7.61 -2.48 13.95
CA HIS A 132 -7.35 -3.86 14.30
C HIS A 132 -5.86 -4.16 14.52
N PRO A 133 -5.46 -4.84 15.63
CA PRO A 133 -4.05 -5.07 15.97
C PRO A 133 -3.30 -5.93 14.96
N PHE A 134 -3.99 -6.73 14.15
CA PHE A 134 -3.40 -7.54 13.07
C PHE A 134 -2.50 -6.72 12.15
N TYR A 135 -2.90 -5.48 11.81
CA TYR A 135 -2.13 -4.65 10.89
C TYR A 135 -0.90 -4.01 11.53
N GLY A 136 -0.73 -4.05 12.87
CA GLY A 136 0.49 -3.63 13.55
C GLY A 136 1.10 -2.35 12.96
N ALA A 137 2.38 -2.36 12.57
CA ALA A 137 3.08 -1.22 11.97
C ALA A 137 2.75 -0.94 10.48
N TYR A 138 1.79 -1.63 9.87
CA TYR A 138 1.52 -1.62 8.44
C TYR A 138 0.47 -0.58 8.00
N HIS A 139 0.29 0.48 8.78
CA HIS A 139 -0.55 1.65 8.43
C HIS A 139 0.06 2.93 9.03
N ALA A 140 -0.24 4.10 8.47
CA ALA A 140 0.44 5.36 8.78
C ALA A 140 0.03 5.93 10.14
N MET A 141 -1.25 5.89 10.49
CA MET A 141 -1.78 6.57 11.68
C MET A 141 -1.87 5.64 12.90
N GLY A 142 -0.80 5.56 13.70
CA GLY A 142 -0.76 4.74 14.93
C GLY A 142 -0.91 5.57 16.22
N LYS A 143 -1.94 5.29 17.03
CA LYS A 143 -2.24 6.05 18.27
C LYS A 143 -1.12 6.00 19.33
N ARG A 144 -0.42 4.88 19.45
CA ARG A 144 0.61 4.61 20.48
C ARG A 144 2.03 4.54 19.90
N ARG A 145 2.25 5.12 18.72
CA ARG A 145 3.56 5.09 18.06
C ARG A 145 4.26 6.42 18.23
N VAL A 146 5.59 6.35 18.32
CA VAL A 146 6.42 7.54 18.36
C VAL A 146 6.28 8.25 17.02
N ARG A 147 5.90 9.53 17.07
CA ARG A 147 5.79 10.38 15.89
C ARG A 147 7.20 10.67 15.34
N PRO A 148 7.35 10.93 14.04
CA PRO A 148 8.62 11.44 13.51
C PRO A 148 9.06 12.71 14.24
N LYS A 149 10.36 12.98 14.29
CA LYS A 149 10.88 14.20 14.92
C LYS A 149 10.54 15.44 14.11
N GLU A 150 10.74 15.36 12.79
CA GLU A 150 10.67 16.52 11.91
C GLU A 150 9.53 16.41 10.89
N SER A 151 9.39 15.26 10.23
CA SER A 151 8.49 15.11 9.07
C SER A 151 7.02 15.01 9.47
N LEU A 152 6.15 15.80 8.82
CA LEU A 152 4.70 15.61 8.94
C LEU A 152 4.28 14.32 8.25
N VAL A 153 3.26 13.65 8.79
CA VAL A 153 2.70 12.44 8.18
C VAL A 153 1.26 12.72 7.75
N PHE A 154 0.96 12.43 6.49
CA PHE A 154 -0.40 12.44 5.94
C PHE A 154 -0.80 11.02 5.55
N ALA A 155 -2.09 10.71 5.76
CA ALA A 155 -2.73 9.54 5.18
C ALA A 155 -4.03 9.96 4.49
N THR A 156 -4.19 9.63 3.22
CA THR A 156 -5.44 9.91 2.48
C THR A 156 -6.22 8.62 2.29
N GLN A 157 -7.49 8.63 2.69
CA GLN A 157 -8.28 7.41 2.81
C GLN A 157 -9.59 7.55 2.03
N SER A 158 -9.87 6.58 1.15
CA SER A 158 -11.18 6.48 0.49
C SER A 158 -12.13 5.73 1.42
N THR A 159 -12.90 6.47 2.21
CA THR A 159 -13.90 5.86 3.09
C THR A 159 -14.89 5.01 2.31
N HIS A 160 -15.25 5.40 1.08
CA HIS A 160 -16.16 4.63 0.23
C HIS A 160 -15.60 3.34 -0.40
N LYS A 161 -14.30 3.03 -0.21
CA LYS A 161 -13.72 1.81 -0.77
C LYS A 161 -13.83 0.63 0.19
N LEU A 162 -13.43 0.84 1.44
CA LEU A 162 -13.35 -0.23 2.45
C LEU A 162 -13.82 0.22 3.84
N LEU A 163 -14.51 1.35 3.94
CA LEU A 163 -15.36 1.70 5.09
C LEU A 163 -16.78 1.97 4.56
N ALA A 164 -17.68 2.38 5.46
CA ALA A 164 -19.08 2.66 5.15
C ALA A 164 -19.32 4.12 4.68
N GLY A 165 -18.57 4.60 3.69
CA GLY A 165 -18.76 5.93 3.08
C GLY A 165 -19.48 5.88 1.72
N ILE A 166 -20.26 6.90 1.37
CA ILE A 166 -20.84 7.00 0.01
C ILE A 166 -19.73 7.39 -0.98
N SER A 167 -19.81 6.93 -2.22
CA SER A 167 -18.91 7.34 -3.31
C SER A 167 -18.55 8.83 -3.26
N GLN A 168 -17.25 9.14 -3.42
CA GLN A 168 -16.64 10.46 -3.22
C GLN A 168 -16.40 10.90 -1.75
N ALA A 169 -16.78 10.11 -0.75
CA ALA A 169 -16.36 10.31 0.63
C ALA A 169 -14.86 9.98 0.78
N SER A 170 -14.10 10.81 1.48
CA SER A 170 -12.69 10.56 1.80
C SER A 170 -12.25 11.33 3.03
N HIS A 171 -11.21 10.85 3.69
CA HIS A 171 -10.54 11.53 4.81
C HIS A 171 -9.10 11.90 4.43
N VAL A 172 -8.66 13.06 4.90
CA VAL A 172 -7.25 13.41 5.01
C VAL A 172 -6.91 13.37 6.49
N LEU A 173 -6.09 12.42 6.89
CA LEU A 173 -5.57 12.33 8.24
C LEU A 173 -4.18 12.97 8.25
N VAL A 174 -3.88 13.73 9.29
CA VAL A 174 -2.59 14.39 9.48
C VAL A 174 -2.09 14.15 10.90
N GLN A 175 -0.81 13.84 11.00
CA GLN A 175 -0.10 13.69 12.26
C GLN A 175 1.06 14.67 12.28
N ASP A 176 1.02 15.58 13.25
CA ASP A 176 2.13 16.48 13.59
C ASP A 176 3.40 15.67 13.88
N SER A 177 4.56 16.24 13.61
CA SER A 177 5.82 15.69 14.10
C SER A 177 6.06 16.14 15.54
N GLN A 178 7.16 15.73 16.17
CA GLN A 178 7.50 16.21 17.52
C GLN A 178 7.87 17.70 17.50
N ASN A 179 8.51 18.17 16.43
CA ASN A 179 9.05 19.53 16.33
C ASN A 179 8.29 20.45 15.36
N ARG A 180 7.35 19.92 14.57
CA ARG A 180 6.58 20.68 13.58
C ARG A 180 5.09 20.32 13.64
N ALA A 181 4.25 21.33 13.87
CA ALA A 181 2.80 21.20 13.73
C ALA A 181 2.35 21.51 12.30
N LEU A 182 1.19 21.00 11.91
CA LEU A 182 0.51 21.41 10.69
C LEU A 182 0.14 22.91 10.76
N ASP A 183 0.53 23.66 9.74
CA ASP A 183 -0.06 24.98 9.50
C ASP A 183 -1.49 24.79 8.94
N ARG A 184 -2.47 24.95 9.83
CA ARG A 184 -3.87 24.69 9.53
C ARG A 184 -4.46 25.73 8.59
N ASP A 185 -4.03 26.98 8.69
CA ASP A 185 -4.53 28.07 7.85
C ASP A 185 -4.04 27.87 6.42
N LEU A 186 -2.74 27.57 6.24
CA LEU A 186 -2.19 27.25 4.93
C LEU A 186 -2.79 25.97 4.33
N PHE A 187 -3.03 24.95 5.16
CA PHE A 187 -3.71 23.73 4.68
C PHE A 187 -5.16 24.00 4.28
N ASN A 188 -5.85 24.89 5.00
CA ASN A 188 -7.22 25.26 4.69
C ASN A 188 -7.33 25.98 3.33
N GLU A 189 -6.34 26.80 2.95
CA GLU A 189 -6.30 27.40 1.60
C GLU A 189 -6.22 26.32 0.49
N ALA A 190 -5.37 25.31 0.68
CA ALA A 190 -5.29 24.17 -0.25
C ALA A 190 -6.58 23.33 -0.25
N TYR A 191 -7.24 23.19 0.90
CA TYR A 191 -8.54 22.53 1.02
C TYR A 191 -9.64 23.29 0.25
N LEU A 192 -9.70 24.62 0.40
CA LEU A 192 -10.71 25.46 -0.25
C LEU A 192 -10.52 25.53 -1.78
N MET A 193 -9.29 25.46 -2.28
CA MET A 193 -9.01 25.40 -3.73
C MET A 193 -9.65 24.18 -4.43
N HIS A 194 -9.91 23.12 -3.68
CA HIS A 194 -10.32 21.82 -4.21
C HIS A 194 -11.71 21.36 -3.75
N SER A 195 -12.28 22.08 -2.80
CA SER A 195 -13.61 21.82 -2.28
C SER A 195 -14.66 22.61 -3.05
N SER A 196 -15.86 22.04 -3.15
CA SER A 196 -17.01 22.79 -3.66
C SER A 196 -17.48 23.75 -2.57
N THR A 197 -17.85 24.98 -2.94
CA THR A 197 -18.59 25.90 -2.05
C THR A 197 -20.02 25.42 -1.77
N SER A 198 -20.47 24.37 -2.46
CA SER A 198 -21.76 23.69 -2.26
C SER A 198 -21.54 22.18 -2.16
N PRO A 199 -21.01 21.68 -1.03
CA PRO A 199 -20.78 20.26 -0.87
C PRO A 199 -22.10 19.50 -0.67
N GLN A 200 -22.17 18.26 -1.13
CA GLN A 200 -23.33 17.40 -0.88
C GLN A 200 -23.28 16.90 0.58
N TYR A 201 -24.20 17.36 1.42
CA TYR A 201 -24.16 17.12 2.86
C TYR A 201 -24.32 15.63 3.22
N ALA A 202 -25.03 14.85 2.41
CA ALA A 202 -25.13 13.40 2.60
C ALA A 202 -23.76 12.69 2.54
N ILE A 203 -22.84 13.18 1.70
CA ILE A 203 -21.48 12.62 1.62
C ILE A 203 -20.71 12.94 2.90
N ILE A 204 -20.83 14.16 3.42
CA ILE A 204 -20.22 14.57 4.69
C ILE A 204 -20.78 13.74 5.85
N ALA A 205 -22.11 13.57 5.92
CA ALA A 205 -22.74 12.73 6.92
C ALA A 205 -22.27 11.27 6.84
N SER A 206 -22.05 10.74 5.63
CA SER A 206 -21.50 9.38 5.46
C SER A 206 -20.06 9.25 5.96
N CYS A 207 -19.24 10.31 5.89
CA CYS A 207 -17.91 10.32 6.50
C CYS A 207 -18.00 10.21 8.03
N ASP A 208 -18.94 10.94 8.64
CA ASP A 208 -19.16 10.93 10.09
C ASP A 208 -19.68 9.56 10.57
N VAL A 209 -20.66 8.99 9.87
CA VAL A 209 -21.15 7.64 10.15
C VAL A 209 -20.04 6.59 9.98
N ALA A 210 -19.23 6.69 8.92
CA ALA A 210 -18.10 5.78 8.72
C ALA A 210 -17.07 5.85 9.86
N ALA A 211 -16.82 7.03 10.42
CA ALA A 211 -15.95 7.20 11.58
C ALA A 211 -16.59 6.60 12.85
N ALA A 212 -17.88 6.88 13.09
CA ALA A 212 -18.61 6.35 14.24
C ALA A 212 -18.70 4.82 14.24
N MET A 213 -18.90 4.19 13.06
CA MET A 213 -18.89 2.73 12.93
C MET A 213 -17.55 2.09 13.31
N MET A 214 -16.46 2.84 13.20
CA MET A 214 -15.12 2.36 13.54
C MET A 214 -14.72 2.64 14.99
N GLU A 215 -15.58 3.32 15.77
CA GLU A 215 -15.33 3.54 17.19
C GLU A 215 -15.31 2.20 17.96
N PRO A 216 -14.39 2.00 18.92
CA PRO A 216 -14.35 0.78 19.71
C PRO A 216 -15.65 0.55 20.50
N PRO A 217 -16.10 -0.71 20.65
CA PRO A 217 -15.47 -1.94 20.14
C PRO A 217 -15.85 -2.30 18.69
N GLY A 218 -16.80 -1.59 18.08
CA GLY A 218 -17.42 -1.96 16.80
C GLY A 218 -16.42 -2.07 15.64
N GLY A 219 -15.55 -1.07 15.48
CA GLY A 219 -14.56 -1.08 14.40
C GLY A 219 -13.63 -2.28 14.42
N THR A 220 -13.16 -2.69 15.60
CA THR A 220 -12.29 -3.87 15.73
C THR A 220 -13.02 -5.14 15.34
N ALA A 221 -14.26 -5.33 15.80
CA ALA A 221 -15.05 -6.50 15.45
C ALA A 221 -15.36 -6.59 13.95
N LEU A 222 -15.71 -5.47 13.30
CA LEU A 222 -15.99 -5.42 11.85
C LEU A 222 -14.77 -5.81 11.01
N VAL A 223 -13.58 -5.36 11.42
CA VAL A 223 -12.34 -5.71 10.73
C VAL A 223 -11.97 -7.17 10.99
N GLU A 224 -12.13 -7.65 12.22
CA GLU A 224 -11.89 -9.06 12.57
C GLU A 224 -12.80 -10.00 11.76
N GLU A 225 -14.09 -9.68 11.65
CA GLU A 225 -15.06 -10.40 10.81
C GLU A 225 -14.63 -10.42 9.35
N SER A 226 -14.20 -9.28 8.79
CA SER A 226 -13.73 -9.21 7.40
C SER A 226 -12.50 -10.08 7.15
N ILE A 227 -11.58 -10.15 8.13
CA ILE A 227 -10.41 -11.04 8.06
C ILE A 227 -10.86 -12.50 8.14
N LEU A 228 -11.76 -12.83 9.06
CA LEU A 228 -12.29 -14.18 9.23
C LEU A 228 -12.95 -14.70 7.94
N GLU A 229 -13.88 -13.92 7.37
CA GLU A 229 -14.57 -14.27 6.12
C GLU A 229 -13.59 -14.47 4.95
N ALA A 230 -12.55 -13.63 4.86
CA ALA A 230 -11.53 -13.80 3.84
C ALA A 230 -10.70 -15.08 4.04
N LEU A 231 -10.38 -15.46 5.29
CA LEU A 231 -9.69 -16.73 5.57
C LEU A 231 -10.60 -17.93 5.29
N ASP A 232 -11.87 -17.87 5.65
CA ASP A 232 -12.83 -18.95 5.40
C ASP A 232 -13.04 -19.17 3.90
N PHE A 233 -13.14 -18.08 3.12
CA PHE A 233 -13.12 -18.16 1.65
C PHE A 233 -11.85 -18.85 1.14
N ARG A 234 -10.66 -18.44 1.63
CA ARG A 234 -9.38 -19.02 1.22
C ARG A 234 -9.27 -20.50 1.56
N ARG A 235 -9.73 -20.91 2.75
CA ARG A 235 -9.77 -22.32 3.19
C ARG A 235 -10.71 -23.13 2.31
N ALA A 236 -11.92 -22.63 2.04
CA ALA A 236 -12.88 -23.30 1.18
C ALA A 236 -12.32 -23.52 -0.22
N MET A 237 -11.70 -22.50 -0.81
CA MET A 237 -11.07 -22.60 -2.14
C MET A 237 -9.96 -23.66 -2.17
N ARG A 238 -9.13 -23.74 -1.13
CA ARG A 238 -8.05 -24.75 -1.01
C ARG A 238 -8.58 -26.14 -0.77
N LYS A 239 -9.64 -26.30 0.03
CA LYS A 239 -10.28 -27.59 0.24
C LYS A 239 -10.81 -28.16 -1.08
N VAL A 240 -11.43 -27.33 -1.90
CA VAL A 240 -11.88 -27.75 -3.25
C VAL A 240 -10.69 -28.11 -4.15
N GLU A 241 -9.58 -27.35 -4.09
CA GLU A 241 -8.34 -27.70 -4.79
C GLU A 241 -7.81 -29.09 -4.37
N GLU A 242 -7.82 -29.38 -3.07
CA GLU A 242 -7.32 -30.64 -2.51
C GLU A 242 -8.19 -31.85 -2.86
N GLU A 243 -9.51 -31.67 -2.87
CA GLU A 243 -10.50 -32.72 -3.14
C GLU A 243 -10.70 -32.98 -4.64
N PHE A 244 -10.78 -31.93 -5.48
CA PHE A 244 -11.14 -32.05 -6.91
C PHE A 244 -10.01 -31.62 -7.85
N GLY A 245 -9.17 -30.67 -7.44
CA GLY A 245 -8.15 -30.06 -8.31
C GLY A 245 -6.96 -30.97 -8.68
N LYS A 246 -6.87 -32.19 -8.14
CA LYS A 246 -5.85 -33.17 -8.53
C LYS A 246 -6.22 -33.97 -9.78
N GLU A 247 -7.51 -34.23 -9.96
CA GLU A 247 -8.04 -34.99 -11.10
C GLU A 247 -8.53 -34.07 -12.22
N GLU A 248 -8.91 -32.84 -11.89
CA GLU A 248 -9.30 -31.79 -12.84
C GLU A 248 -8.46 -30.50 -12.67
N TRP A 249 -8.95 -29.36 -13.13
CA TRP A 249 -8.36 -28.05 -12.89
C TRP A 249 -9.15 -27.29 -11.82
N TRP A 250 -8.47 -26.44 -11.06
CA TRP A 250 -9.13 -25.54 -10.11
C TRP A 250 -8.40 -24.19 -10.00
N PHE A 251 -9.09 -23.20 -9.44
CA PHE A 251 -8.51 -21.90 -9.13
C PHE A 251 -7.65 -21.97 -7.87
N LYS A 252 -6.51 -21.26 -7.87
CA LYS A 252 -5.69 -21.10 -6.66
C LYS A 252 -5.96 -19.77 -5.99
N VAL A 253 -5.62 -19.66 -4.71
CA VAL A 253 -5.68 -18.38 -3.99
C VAL A 253 -4.30 -17.94 -3.55
N TRP A 254 -3.88 -16.78 -4.05
CA TRP A 254 -2.56 -16.21 -3.79
C TRP A 254 -2.45 -15.71 -2.34
N GLY A 255 -1.41 -16.17 -1.65
CA GLY A 255 -1.21 -15.91 -0.23
C GLY A 255 -0.26 -16.94 0.41
N PRO A 256 -0.06 -16.86 1.75
CA PRO A 256 0.78 -17.79 2.49
C PRO A 256 0.43 -19.26 2.22
N GLU A 257 1.44 -20.13 2.05
CA GLU A 257 1.21 -21.55 1.74
C GLU A 257 0.42 -22.28 2.84
N LYS A 258 0.61 -21.89 4.10
CA LYS A 258 -0.12 -22.44 5.24
C LYS A 258 -1.06 -21.39 5.80
N LEU A 259 -2.29 -21.79 6.05
CA LEU A 259 -3.27 -21.02 6.80
C LEU A 259 -3.49 -21.71 8.14
N VAL A 260 -3.89 -20.94 9.14
CA VAL A 260 -4.40 -21.50 10.39
C VAL A 260 -5.71 -22.25 10.12
N ASP A 261 -5.99 -23.32 10.86
CA ASP A 261 -7.16 -24.17 10.63
C ASP A 261 -8.48 -23.44 10.93
N GLU A 262 -8.51 -22.62 11.98
CA GLU A 262 -9.69 -21.86 12.42
C GLU A 262 -9.32 -20.44 12.88
N GLY A 263 -10.27 -19.51 12.82
CA GLY A 263 -10.09 -18.11 13.24
C GLY A 263 -9.19 -17.29 12.29
N ILE A 264 -8.67 -16.16 12.77
CA ILE A 264 -7.88 -15.22 11.94
C ILE A 264 -6.35 -15.47 11.97
N GLY A 265 -5.86 -16.27 12.92
CA GLY A 265 -4.45 -16.61 13.05
C GLY A 265 -3.56 -15.43 13.49
N ARG A 266 -2.29 -15.44 13.07
CA ARG A 266 -1.32 -14.41 13.42
C ARG A 266 -0.91 -13.60 12.20
N ALA A 267 -0.73 -12.30 12.41
CA ALA A 267 -0.22 -11.39 11.38
C ALA A 267 1.14 -11.82 10.81
N ASP A 268 1.99 -12.44 11.64
CA ASP A 268 3.32 -12.93 11.25
C ASP A 268 3.30 -13.92 10.07
N ASP A 269 2.20 -14.67 9.91
CA ASP A 269 2.02 -15.63 8.81
C ASP A 269 1.80 -14.94 7.46
N TRP A 270 1.40 -13.67 7.48
CA TRP A 270 1.09 -12.84 6.32
C TRP A 270 2.24 -11.88 5.94
N ILE A 271 3.28 -11.81 6.77
CA ILE A 271 4.48 -11.04 6.49
C ILE A 271 5.27 -11.70 5.36
N MET A 272 5.58 -10.93 4.32
CA MET A 272 6.41 -11.36 3.21
C MET A 272 7.87 -11.44 3.64
N LYS A 273 8.53 -12.53 3.26
CA LYS A 273 9.93 -12.83 3.60
C LYS A 273 10.80 -12.74 2.36
N GLY A 274 12.09 -12.49 2.51
CA GLY A 274 13.04 -12.57 1.41
C GLY A 274 13.37 -14.00 1.03
N GLU A 275 13.71 -14.23 -0.25
CA GLU A 275 14.32 -15.49 -0.67
C GLU A 275 15.78 -15.52 -0.20
N LYS A 276 16.09 -16.23 0.90
CA LYS A 276 17.48 -16.36 1.36
C LYS A 276 18.26 -17.28 0.41
N GLU A 277 19.18 -16.72 -0.36
CA GLU A 277 20.21 -17.51 -1.05
C GLU A 277 21.00 -18.31 0.00
N GLY A 278 21.01 -19.65 -0.13
CA GLY A 278 21.87 -20.50 0.70
C GLY A 278 21.18 -21.39 1.75
N ALA A 279 19.86 -21.55 1.74
CA ALA A 279 19.23 -22.73 2.39
C ALA A 279 19.54 -24.00 1.58
N SER A 280 20.83 -24.34 1.44
CA SER A 280 21.26 -25.60 0.86
C SER A 280 20.67 -26.72 1.70
N SER A 281 19.84 -27.58 1.11
CA SER A 281 19.59 -28.88 1.68
C SER A 281 20.95 -29.56 1.85
N LYS A 282 21.39 -29.75 3.10
CA LYS A 282 22.47 -30.70 3.38
C LYS A 282 22.03 -32.03 2.75
N ARG A 283 22.83 -32.49 1.77
CA ARG A 283 22.70 -33.66 0.89
C ARG A 283 21.97 -33.41 -0.43
N GLY A 284 22.78 -33.37 -1.49
CA GLY A 284 22.57 -34.13 -2.72
C GLY A 284 21.42 -33.69 -3.63
N LYS A 285 21.80 -33.25 -4.84
CA LYS A 285 20.95 -32.76 -5.93
C LYS A 285 20.35 -31.37 -5.67
N THR A 286 20.77 -30.43 -6.51
CA THR A 286 20.28 -29.05 -6.65
C THR A 286 18.76 -29.00 -6.82
N LYS A 287 18.01 -29.08 -5.71
CA LYS A 287 16.65 -28.55 -5.64
C LYS A 287 16.78 -27.05 -5.41
N LYS A 288 16.26 -26.25 -6.36
CA LYS A 288 16.03 -24.81 -6.16
C LYS A 288 15.44 -24.61 -4.76
N SER A 289 15.98 -23.68 -3.97
CA SER A 289 15.35 -23.26 -2.72
C SER A 289 13.85 -23.04 -2.98
N PRO A 290 12.94 -23.48 -2.10
CA PRO A 290 11.52 -23.20 -2.28
C PRO A 290 11.36 -21.68 -2.41
N ARG A 291 10.89 -21.23 -3.59
CA ARG A 291 10.58 -19.82 -3.83
C ARG A 291 9.44 -19.41 -2.93
N ASN A 292 9.47 -18.16 -2.49
CA ASN A 292 8.37 -17.67 -1.66
C ASN A 292 7.09 -17.55 -2.50
N TRP A 293 5.95 -17.87 -1.89
CA TRP A 293 4.62 -17.86 -2.50
C TRP A 293 4.24 -16.55 -3.22
N HIS A 294 4.90 -15.43 -2.91
CA HIS A 294 4.60 -14.12 -3.47
C HIS A 294 5.30 -13.84 -4.80
N GLY A 295 6.44 -14.50 -5.10
CA GLY A 295 7.14 -14.36 -6.38
C GLY A 295 7.82 -13.01 -6.64
N PHE A 296 8.20 -12.28 -5.59
CA PHE A 296 8.89 -10.97 -5.71
C PHE A 296 10.41 -11.04 -5.51
N GLY A 297 10.97 -12.24 -5.31
CA GLY A 297 12.41 -12.45 -5.10
C GLY A 297 12.87 -11.97 -3.71
N ASP A 298 14.03 -11.34 -3.67
CA ASP A 298 14.66 -10.86 -2.43
C ASP A 298 13.93 -9.61 -1.89
N LEU A 299 13.20 -9.79 -0.80
CA LEU A 299 12.51 -8.75 -0.05
C LEU A 299 13.16 -8.63 1.32
N ALA A 300 13.16 -7.41 1.88
CA ALA A 300 13.58 -7.22 3.26
C ALA A 300 12.55 -7.87 4.21
N ASP A 301 13.00 -8.84 5.02
CA ASP A 301 12.19 -9.50 6.04
C ASP A 301 11.46 -8.47 6.92
N GLY A 302 10.15 -8.63 7.10
CA GLY A 302 9.33 -7.75 7.95
C GLY A 302 8.98 -6.38 7.34
N PHE A 303 9.39 -6.10 6.11
CA PHE A 303 9.10 -4.82 5.46
C PHE A 303 7.70 -4.77 4.83
N ASN A 304 7.19 -5.91 4.37
CA ASN A 304 5.90 -6.00 3.68
C ASN A 304 5.01 -7.11 4.25
N MET A 305 3.71 -6.94 4.13
CA MET A 305 2.68 -7.94 4.46
C MET A 305 1.65 -7.99 3.33
N LEU A 306 0.95 -9.11 3.20
CA LEU A 306 -0.28 -9.20 2.40
C LEU A 306 -1.50 -8.97 3.28
N ASP A 307 -2.35 -8.03 2.89
CA ASP A 307 -3.65 -7.82 3.51
C ASP A 307 -4.56 -9.03 3.27
N PRO A 308 -4.98 -9.77 4.32
CA PRO A 308 -5.73 -11.02 4.17
C PRO A 308 -7.06 -10.85 3.46
N ILE A 309 -7.71 -9.68 3.58
CA ILE A 309 -9.01 -9.40 2.95
C ILE A 309 -8.91 -9.25 1.43
N LYS A 310 -7.69 -9.15 0.88
CA LYS A 310 -7.42 -9.04 -0.57
C LYS A 310 -7.20 -10.43 -1.17
N SER A 311 -8.30 -11.14 -1.39
CA SER A 311 -8.29 -12.52 -1.88
C SER A 311 -8.10 -12.61 -3.40
N THR A 312 -6.83 -12.58 -3.84
CA THR A 312 -6.47 -12.74 -5.25
C THR A 312 -6.59 -14.19 -5.69
N ILE A 313 -7.50 -14.46 -6.63
CA ILE A 313 -7.68 -15.76 -7.27
C ILE A 313 -6.76 -15.85 -8.50
N VAL A 314 -6.04 -16.96 -8.64
CA VAL A 314 -5.12 -17.22 -9.74
C VAL A 314 -5.72 -18.32 -10.63
N THR A 315 -5.84 -18.01 -11.91
CA THR A 315 -6.31 -18.96 -12.93
C THR A 315 -5.17 -19.85 -13.43
N PRO A 316 -5.46 -21.08 -13.88
CA PRO A 316 -4.45 -21.94 -14.47
C PRO A 316 -3.91 -21.36 -15.78
N GLY A 317 -2.63 -21.63 -16.09
CA GLY A 317 -2.01 -21.27 -17.37
C GLY A 317 -0.64 -20.61 -17.24
N LEU A 318 -0.34 -19.98 -16.12
CA LEU A 318 0.94 -19.36 -15.82
C LEU A 318 1.35 -19.72 -14.39
N ASP A 319 2.62 -20.08 -14.18
CA ASP A 319 3.17 -20.32 -12.84
C ASP A 319 3.95 -19.10 -12.29
N LEU A 320 4.39 -19.18 -11.03
CA LEU A 320 5.16 -18.11 -10.38
C LEU A 320 6.59 -18.00 -10.94
N GLU A 321 7.06 -19.02 -11.66
CA GLU A 321 8.34 -19.05 -12.34
C GLU A 321 8.29 -18.34 -13.70
N GLY A 322 7.09 -18.02 -14.20
CA GLY A 322 6.88 -17.39 -15.50
C GLY A 322 6.75 -18.37 -16.66
N ASN A 323 6.60 -19.67 -16.39
CA ASN A 323 6.35 -20.66 -17.41
C ASN A 323 4.85 -20.75 -17.71
N PHE A 324 4.53 -20.76 -19.00
CA PHE A 324 3.18 -21.04 -19.45
C PHE A 324 2.94 -22.55 -19.48
N ALA A 325 1.77 -22.97 -18.99
CA ALA A 325 1.28 -24.32 -19.21
C ALA A 325 0.74 -24.46 -20.65
N GLU A 326 0.60 -25.70 -21.12
CA GLU A 326 0.03 -26.00 -22.45
C GLU A 326 -1.42 -25.49 -22.56
N THR A 327 -2.16 -25.57 -21.46
CA THR A 327 -3.55 -25.10 -21.34
C THR A 327 -3.69 -24.09 -20.21
N GLY A 328 -4.64 -23.17 -20.34
CA GLY A 328 -4.93 -22.19 -19.29
C GLY A 328 -6.29 -21.53 -19.49
N ILE A 329 -6.73 -20.80 -18.47
CA ILE A 329 -8.00 -20.07 -18.47
C ILE A 329 -7.70 -18.58 -18.29
N PRO A 330 -7.92 -17.75 -19.31
CA PRO A 330 -7.76 -16.31 -19.16
C PRO A 330 -8.74 -15.77 -18.11
N ALA A 331 -8.23 -14.99 -17.15
CA ALA A 331 -9.04 -14.39 -16.10
C ALA A 331 -10.21 -13.56 -16.66
N SER A 332 -10.05 -12.94 -17.83
CA SER A 332 -11.10 -12.17 -18.50
C SER A 332 -12.33 -13.00 -18.91
N VAL A 333 -12.19 -14.31 -19.11
CA VAL A 333 -13.32 -15.22 -19.36
C VAL A 333 -14.09 -15.45 -18.06
N VAL A 334 -13.38 -15.71 -16.97
CA VAL A 334 -13.97 -15.90 -15.64
C VAL A 334 -14.72 -14.64 -15.18
N THR A 335 -14.11 -13.47 -15.38
CA THR A 335 -14.75 -12.17 -15.05
C THR A 335 -16.03 -11.91 -15.85
N LYS A 336 -16.13 -12.42 -17.09
CA LYS A 336 -17.36 -12.27 -17.89
C LYS A 336 -18.46 -13.26 -17.49
N PHE A 337 -18.08 -14.35 -16.84
CA PHE A 337 -19.02 -15.37 -16.38
C PHE A 337 -19.70 -14.98 -15.05
N LEU A 338 -18.93 -14.37 -14.13
CA LEU A 338 -19.43 -13.83 -12.85
C LEU A 338 -20.33 -12.60 -13.05
#